data_AF-A0AAW4BFT6-F1
#
_entry.id   AF-A0AAW4BFT6-F1
#
_cell.length_a   1.000
_cell.length_b   1.000
_cell.length_c   1.000
_cell.angle_alpha   90.00
_cell.angle_beta   90.00
_cell.angle_gamma   90.00
#
_symmetry.space_group_name_H-M   'P 1'
#
loop_
_entity.id
_entity.type
_entity.pdbx_description
1 polymer ?
#
loop_
_entity_poly.entity_id
_entity_poly.type
_entity_poly.pdbx_seq_one_letter_code
_entity_poly.pdbx_strand_id
1 'polypeptide(L)'
;MYKIQSVRIDNFWQRFNASCQFNEDVNIIIGKNGTGKTTFMNILYSILSVDVDGISDNDFSYVEIKLTQNGKQKTIKATKIEDDNVPFLTMEYQISQSKYNVRIIAAEDRRFAIHHRRKAHEESEELRRLLSDLVSLSSLSVYRLRNGQDYEIRDKHGARAVAPVDYRLTELLRGLTHYQLDLSQQAREVATSLQKDVLASILYSKEDVETKGYALDFDKDKEKSSLISAYSQLNAIDSDVRRRINFHVMKIDETVT
;
A
#
# COMPACT_ATOMS: atom_id res chain seq x y z
N MET A 1 -1.18 -10.76 9.91
CA MET A 1 -1.95 -11.12 8.70
C MET A 1 -2.57 -12.48 8.87
N TYR A 2 -3.67 -12.71 8.18
CA TYR A 2 -4.34 -14.00 8.13
C TYR A 2 -3.64 -14.94 7.15
N LYS A 3 -3.72 -16.25 7.44
CA LYS A 3 -3.31 -17.34 6.55
C LYS A 3 -4.55 -17.92 5.86
N ILE A 4 -4.38 -18.42 4.64
CA ILE A 4 -5.45 -19.12 3.92
C ILE A 4 -5.60 -20.51 4.55
N GLN A 5 -6.81 -20.83 5.01
CA GLN A 5 -7.16 -22.13 5.58
C GLN A 5 -7.76 -23.06 4.51
N SER A 6 -8.67 -22.52 3.69
CA SER A 6 -9.31 -23.30 2.62
C SER A 6 -9.79 -22.40 1.50
N VAL A 7 -9.83 -22.96 0.30
CA VAL A 7 -10.37 -22.31 -0.90
C VAL A 7 -11.36 -23.27 -1.56
N ARG A 8 -12.48 -22.71 -2.02
CA ARG A 8 -13.42 -23.37 -2.92
C ARG A 8 -13.65 -22.47 -4.13
N ILE A 9 -13.63 -23.06 -5.32
CA ILE A 9 -13.89 -22.39 -6.59
C ILE A 9 -14.91 -23.24 -7.32
N ASP A 10 -16.02 -22.62 -7.71
CA ASP A 10 -17.10 -23.28 -8.44
C ASP A 10 -17.13 -22.83 -9.91
N ASN A 11 -17.53 -23.77 -10.78
CA ASN A 11 -17.63 -23.63 -12.23
C ASN A 11 -16.37 -23.10 -12.93
N PHE A 12 -15.18 -23.48 -12.47
CA PHE A 12 -13.98 -23.19 -13.26
C PHE A 12 -13.95 -24.04 -14.53
N TRP A 13 -13.60 -23.42 -15.66
CA TRP A 13 -13.80 -23.98 -17.01
C TRP A 13 -15.24 -24.44 -17.28
N GLN A 14 -16.23 -23.79 -16.64
CA GLN A 14 -17.66 -24.05 -16.79
C GLN A 14 -18.14 -25.46 -16.45
N ARG A 15 -17.26 -26.34 -15.93
CA ARG A 15 -17.60 -27.75 -15.70
C ARG A 15 -17.00 -28.36 -14.44
N PHE A 16 -16.04 -27.69 -13.80
CA PHE A 16 -15.34 -28.24 -12.65
C PHE A 16 -15.48 -27.36 -11.42
N ASN A 17 -15.51 -28.02 -10.27
CA ASN A 17 -15.39 -27.39 -8.97
C ASN A 17 -14.07 -27.84 -8.35
N ALA A 18 -13.36 -26.92 -7.70
CA ALA A 18 -12.12 -27.19 -7.00
C ALA A 18 -12.28 -26.79 -5.53
N SER A 19 -11.79 -27.63 -4.63
CA SER A 19 -11.67 -27.26 -3.22
C SER A 19 -10.36 -27.79 -2.65
N CYS A 20 -9.76 -27.02 -1.76
CA CYS A 20 -8.48 -27.35 -1.13
C CYS A 20 -8.45 -26.83 0.31
N GLN A 21 -7.86 -27.60 1.21
CA GLN A 21 -7.45 -27.16 2.54
C GLN A 21 -5.94 -26.97 2.54
N PHE A 22 -5.48 -25.89 3.17
CA PHE A 22 -4.07 -25.52 3.21
C PHE A 22 -3.50 -25.78 4.60
N ASN A 23 -2.26 -26.28 4.62
CA ASN A 23 -1.41 -26.29 5.79
C ASN A 23 -0.95 -24.87 6.11
N GLU A 24 -0.57 -24.62 7.36
CA GLU A 24 -0.17 -23.28 7.80
C GLU A 24 1.16 -22.80 7.21
N ASP A 25 2.04 -23.72 6.79
CA ASP A 25 3.39 -23.37 6.39
C ASP A 25 3.60 -23.55 4.89
N VAL A 26 3.67 -24.80 4.41
CA VAL A 26 3.99 -25.12 3.01
C VAL A 26 2.92 -25.99 2.39
N ASN A 27 2.51 -25.60 1.19
CA ASN A 27 1.51 -26.29 0.39
C ASN A 27 2.07 -26.54 -1.01
N ILE A 28 1.99 -27.79 -1.48
CA ILE A 28 2.51 -28.19 -2.79
C ILE A 28 1.37 -28.74 -3.63
N ILE A 29 1.07 -28.10 -4.75
CA ILE A 29 0.02 -28.53 -5.69
C ILE A 29 0.67 -29.34 -6.82
N ILE A 30 0.39 -30.65 -6.86
CA ILE A 30 0.98 -31.59 -7.83
C ILE A 30 -0.12 -32.18 -8.71
N GLY A 31 0.20 -32.44 -9.98
CA GLY A 31 -0.73 -33.06 -10.93
C GLY A 31 -0.19 -33.04 -12.34
N LYS A 32 -0.80 -33.80 -13.25
CA LYS A 32 -0.40 -33.86 -14.67
C LYS A 32 -0.53 -32.48 -15.35
N ASN A 33 0.17 -32.28 -16.46
CA ASN A 33 0.00 -31.06 -17.25
C ASN A 33 -1.45 -30.94 -17.73
N GLY A 34 -1.97 -29.70 -17.78
CA GLY A 34 -3.36 -29.44 -18.17
C GLY A 34 -4.42 -29.71 -17.10
N THR A 35 -4.07 -30.13 -15.88
CA THR A 35 -5.07 -30.40 -14.81
C THR A 35 -5.59 -29.16 -14.07
N GLY A 36 -5.32 -27.95 -14.58
CA GLY A 36 -5.87 -26.71 -13.99
C GLY A 36 -5.11 -26.13 -12.80
N LYS A 37 -3.95 -26.68 -12.42
CA LYS A 37 -3.14 -26.18 -11.28
C LYS A 37 -2.85 -24.68 -11.34
N THR A 38 -2.41 -24.19 -12.51
CA THR A 38 -2.09 -22.78 -12.69
C THR A 38 -3.34 -21.93 -12.77
N THR A 39 -4.41 -22.43 -13.38
CA THR A 39 -5.71 -21.75 -13.39
C THR A 39 -6.24 -21.55 -11.96
N PHE A 40 -6.18 -22.58 -11.13
CA PHE A 40 -6.54 -22.49 -9.70
C PHE A 40 -5.72 -21.40 -8.99
N MET A 41 -4.40 -21.39 -9.18
CA MET A 41 -3.53 -20.38 -8.57
C MET A 41 -3.74 -18.97 -9.13
N ASN A 42 -4.12 -18.86 -10.41
CA ASN A 42 -4.44 -17.59 -11.04
C ASN A 42 -5.73 -17.02 -10.46
N ILE A 43 -6.81 -17.80 -10.42
CA ILE A 43 -8.09 -17.39 -9.82
C ILE A 43 -7.89 -16.97 -8.36
N LEU A 44 -7.22 -17.80 -7.56
CA LEU A 44 -6.95 -17.50 -6.15
C LEU A 44 -6.21 -16.16 -5.98
N TYR A 45 -5.16 -15.96 -6.77
CA TYR A 45 -4.41 -14.72 -6.76
C TYR A 45 -5.27 -13.53 -7.20
N SER A 46 -5.97 -13.64 -8.33
CA SER A 46 -6.73 -12.53 -8.90
C SER A 46 -7.85 -12.05 -7.98
N ILE A 47 -8.47 -12.96 -7.23
CA ILE A 47 -9.45 -12.63 -6.20
C ILE A 47 -8.80 -11.89 -5.02
N LEU A 48 -7.64 -12.35 -4.54
CA LEU A 48 -6.96 -11.75 -3.38
C LEU A 48 -6.30 -10.41 -3.71
N SER A 49 -5.84 -10.21 -4.95
CA SER A 49 -5.21 -8.96 -5.42
C SER A 49 -6.20 -7.98 -6.05
N VAL A 50 -7.45 -8.38 -6.26
CA VAL A 50 -8.42 -7.64 -7.08
C VAL A 50 -7.81 -7.30 -8.45
N ASP A 51 -7.26 -8.32 -9.10
CA ASP A 51 -6.72 -8.21 -10.46
C ASP A 51 -7.87 -8.35 -11.47
N VAL A 52 -8.33 -7.21 -11.99
CA VAL A 52 -9.47 -7.10 -12.90
C VAL A 52 -9.26 -7.91 -14.17
N ASP A 53 -8.07 -7.87 -14.75
CA ASP A 53 -7.74 -8.59 -15.98
C ASP A 53 -7.71 -10.10 -15.71
N GLY A 54 -7.04 -10.50 -14.62
CA GLY A 54 -7.04 -11.89 -14.18
C GLY A 54 -8.43 -12.44 -13.85
N ILE A 55 -9.32 -11.64 -13.26
CA ILE A 55 -10.71 -12.03 -13.00
C ILE A 55 -11.49 -12.21 -14.29
N SER A 56 -11.32 -11.29 -15.25
CA SER A 56 -12.00 -11.34 -16.56
C SER A 56 -11.63 -12.59 -17.35
N ASP A 57 -10.34 -12.90 -17.40
CA ASP A 57 -9.80 -13.95 -18.27
C ASP A 57 -9.96 -15.38 -17.73
N ASN A 58 -10.24 -15.54 -16.44
CA ASN A 58 -10.42 -16.87 -15.84
C ASN A 58 -11.91 -17.23 -15.73
N ASP A 59 -12.28 -18.38 -16.26
CA ASP A 59 -13.62 -18.95 -16.10
C ASP A 59 -13.81 -19.44 -14.66
N PHE A 60 -14.80 -18.89 -13.94
CA PHE A 60 -15.33 -19.36 -12.66
C PHE A 60 -16.60 -18.56 -12.35
N SER A 61 -17.50 -19.06 -11.50
CA SER A 61 -18.69 -18.30 -11.06
C SER A 61 -18.62 -17.83 -9.61
N TYR A 62 -18.00 -18.63 -8.74
CA TYR A 62 -17.95 -18.35 -7.31
C TYR A 62 -16.62 -18.81 -6.70
N VAL A 63 -16.11 -18.02 -5.77
CA VAL A 63 -14.93 -18.34 -4.96
C VAL A 63 -15.23 -18.07 -3.49
N GLU A 64 -14.89 -19.03 -2.62
CA GLU A 64 -14.89 -18.86 -1.16
C GLU A 64 -13.50 -19.12 -0.62
N ILE A 65 -12.96 -18.15 0.12
CA ILE A 65 -11.66 -18.23 0.77
C ILE A 65 -11.88 -18.06 2.28
N LYS A 66 -11.50 -19.07 3.05
CA LYS A 66 -11.48 -19.00 4.52
C LYS A 66 -10.09 -18.67 4.99
N LEU A 67 -10.02 -17.68 5.85
CA LEU A 67 -8.81 -17.12 6.42
C LEU A 67 -8.78 -17.38 7.93
N THR A 68 -7.60 -17.68 8.48
CA THR A 68 -7.40 -17.90 9.91
C THR A 68 -6.20 -17.10 10.44
N GLN A 69 -6.36 -16.53 11.64
CA GLN A 69 -5.28 -15.86 12.38
C GLN A 69 -5.51 -16.05 13.88
N ASN A 70 -4.62 -16.77 14.57
CA ASN A 70 -4.66 -16.95 16.03
C ASN A 70 -6.07 -17.34 16.54
N GLY A 71 -6.74 -18.27 15.85
CA GLY A 71 -8.11 -18.73 16.18
C GLY A 71 -9.25 -17.85 15.66
N LYS A 72 -8.98 -16.62 15.16
CA LYS A 72 -9.99 -15.78 14.50
C LYS A 72 -10.15 -16.20 13.04
N GLN A 73 -11.40 -16.35 12.60
CA GLN A 73 -11.72 -16.67 11.21
C GLN A 73 -12.33 -15.49 10.46
N LYS A 74 -11.98 -15.36 9.19
CA LYS A 74 -12.63 -14.46 8.23
C LYS A 74 -12.94 -15.23 6.95
N THR A 75 -13.99 -14.81 6.26
CA THR A 75 -14.39 -15.42 4.99
C THR A 75 -14.50 -14.33 3.94
N ILE A 76 -13.86 -14.58 2.81
CA ILE A 76 -14.00 -13.78 1.59
C ILE A 76 -14.81 -14.63 0.62
N LYS A 77 -15.89 -14.08 0.10
CA LYS A 77 -16.68 -14.67 -0.98
C LYS A 77 -16.66 -13.74 -2.16
N ALA A 78 -16.56 -14.31 -3.35
CA ALA A 78 -16.50 -13.59 -4.60
C ALA A 78 -17.42 -14.28 -5.62
N THR A 79 -18.48 -13.61 -6.05
CA THR A 79 -19.45 -14.09 -7.04
C THR A 79 -19.47 -13.24 -8.32
N LYS A 80 -19.23 -13.85 -9.48
CA LYS A 80 -19.43 -13.19 -10.76
C LYS A 80 -20.91 -12.97 -11.01
N ILE A 81 -21.29 -11.72 -11.26
CA ILE A 81 -22.65 -11.31 -11.58
C ILE A 81 -22.64 -10.77 -13.00
N GLU A 82 -23.29 -11.50 -13.89
CA GLU A 82 -23.63 -11.07 -15.23
C GLU A 82 -25.07 -10.55 -15.20
N ASP A 83 -25.25 -9.31 -15.62
CA ASP A 83 -26.56 -8.67 -15.73
C ASP A 83 -26.69 -8.17 -17.17
N ASP A 84 -27.67 -8.71 -17.90
CA ASP A 84 -27.93 -8.41 -19.30
C ASP A 84 -28.21 -6.92 -19.56
N ASN A 85 -28.54 -6.15 -18.51
CA ASN A 85 -28.81 -4.72 -18.61
C ASN A 85 -27.54 -3.85 -18.55
N VAL A 86 -26.41 -4.40 -18.10
CA VAL A 86 -25.13 -3.67 -18.02
C VAL A 86 -24.07 -4.30 -18.92
N PRO A 87 -23.36 -3.50 -19.73
CA PRO A 87 -22.40 -4.02 -20.70
C PRO A 87 -21.06 -4.45 -20.06
N PHE A 88 -21.01 -4.68 -18.74
CA PHE A 88 -19.79 -5.03 -18.02
C PHE A 88 -20.07 -6.08 -16.95
N LEU A 89 -19.10 -6.96 -16.72
CA LEU A 89 -19.13 -7.94 -15.65
C LEU A 89 -19.00 -7.22 -14.30
N THR A 90 -19.84 -7.60 -13.34
CA THR A 90 -19.72 -7.11 -11.96
C THR A 90 -19.30 -8.25 -11.05
N MET A 91 -18.45 -7.95 -10.08
CA MET A 91 -17.92 -8.91 -9.13
C MET A 91 -18.36 -8.47 -7.73
N GLU A 92 -19.29 -9.21 -7.11
CA GLU A 92 -19.69 -8.99 -5.70
C GLU A 92 -18.74 -9.71 -4.74
N TYR A 93 -18.00 -8.93 -3.96
CA TYR A 93 -17.20 -9.40 -2.85
C TYR A 93 -17.96 -9.27 -1.54
N GLN A 94 -18.02 -10.35 -0.77
CA GLN A 94 -18.46 -10.32 0.62
C GLN A 94 -17.28 -10.66 1.53
N ILE A 95 -16.87 -9.69 2.34
CA ILE A 95 -15.84 -9.87 3.37
C ILE A 95 -16.54 -9.89 4.73
N SER A 96 -16.70 -11.08 5.29
CA SER A 96 -17.51 -11.30 6.50
C SER A 96 -18.96 -10.81 6.32
N GLN A 97 -19.29 -9.61 6.81
CA GLN A 97 -20.64 -9.02 6.74
C GLN A 97 -20.74 -7.89 5.71
N SER A 98 -19.62 -7.34 5.25
CA SER A 98 -19.59 -6.21 4.33
C SER A 98 -19.60 -6.70 2.89
N LYS A 99 -20.37 -6.03 2.03
CA LYS A 99 -20.46 -6.31 0.59
C LYS A 99 -19.85 -5.16 -0.21
N TYR A 100 -19.11 -5.51 -1.26
CA TYR A 100 -18.43 -4.59 -2.16
C TYR A 100 -18.67 -5.05 -3.60
N ASN A 101 -19.10 -4.14 -4.47
CA ASN A 101 -19.30 -4.44 -5.88
C ASN A 101 -18.19 -3.78 -6.68
N VAL A 102 -17.46 -4.58 -7.45
CA VAL A 102 -16.37 -4.11 -8.31
C VAL A 102 -16.74 -4.36 -9.75
N ARG A 103 -16.71 -3.31 -10.57
CA ARG A 103 -16.87 -3.43 -12.01
C ARG A 103 -15.59 -3.98 -12.63
N ILE A 104 -15.72 -5.05 -13.40
CA ILE A 104 -14.59 -5.67 -14.08
C ILE A 104 -14.46 -5.02 -15.46
N ILE A 105 -13.75 -3.89 -15.49
CA ILE A 105 -13.44 -3.14 -16.71
C ILE A 105 -11.95 -2.86 -16.74
N ALA A 106 -11.24 -3.40 -17.73
CA ALA A 106 -9.83 -3.13 -17.93
C ALA A 106 -9.60 -1.63 -18.20
N ALA A 107 -8.53 -1.06 -17.63
CA ALA A 107 -8.24 0.37 -17.76
C ALA A 107 -8.05 0.80 -19.23
N GLU A 108 -7.49 -0.10 -20.04
CA GLU A 108 -7.22 0.10 -21.46
C GLU A 108 -8.43 -0.16 -22.37
N ASP A 109 -9.56 -0.63 -21.84
CA ASP A 109 -10.74 -0.93 -22.64
C ASP A 109 -11.47 0.36 -23.07
N ARG A 110 -11.09 0.87 -24.24
CA ARG A 110 -11.62 2.11 -24.83
C ARG A 110 -13.09 2.02 -25.25
N ARG A 111 -13.71 0.84 -25.18
CA ARG A 111 -15.16 0.69 -25.44
C ARG A 111 -15.99 1.39 -24.37
N PHE A 112 -15.45 1.60 -23.18
CA PHE A 112 -16.15 2.24 -22.06
C PHE A 112 -15.76 3.70 -21.87
N ALA A 113 -16.75 4.52 -21.55
CA ALA A 113 -16.55 5.93 -21.22
C ALA A 113 -15.60 6.10 -20.01
N ILE A 114 -14.85 7.20 -20.01
CA ILE A 114 -13.78 7.48 -19.02
C ILE A 114 -14.31 7.42 -17.57
N HIS A 115 -15.52 7.91 -17.33
CA HIS A 115 -16.12 7.92 -15.98
C HIS A 115 -16.40 6.50 -15.45
N HIS A 116 -16.81 5.56 -16.31
CA HIS A 116 -17.00 4.16 -15.91
C HIS A 116 -15.67 3.50 -15.53
N ARG A 117 -14.62 3.74 -16.34
CA ARG A 117 -13.27 3.21 -16.08
C ARG A 117 -12.66 3.76 -14.80
N ARG A 118 -12.78 5.07 -14.58
CA ARG A 118 -12.31 5.71 -13.34
C ARG A 118 -13.01 5.13 -12.11
N LYS A 119 -14.33 4.98 -12.17
CA LYS A 119 -15.10 4.41 -11.06
C LYS A 119 -14.74 2.95 -10.80
N ALA A 120 -14.58 2.13 -11.84
CA ALA A 120 -14.11 0.74 -11.70
C ALA A 120 -12.73 0.66 -11.03
N HIS A 121 -11.80 1.54 -11.42
CA HIS A 121 -10.49 1.62 -10.81
C HIS A 121 -10.58 2.01 -9.32
N GLU A 122 -11.35 3.05 -8.98
CA GLU A 122 -11.56 3.48 -7.58
C GLU A 122 -12.18 2.35 -6.72
N GLU A 123 -13.22 1.67 -7.21
CA GLU A 123 -13.85 0.51 -6.55
C GLU A 123 -12.84 -0.63 -6.33
N SER A 124 -12.01 -0.93 -7.33
CA SER A 124 -10.99 -2.00 -7.23
C SER A 124 -9.86 -1.66 -6.26
N GLU A 125 -9.41 -0.39 -6.21
CA GLU A 125 -8.35 0.07 -5.31
C GLU A 125 -8.81 0.07 -3.85
N GLU A 126 -10.05 0.49 -3.58
CA GLU A 126 -10.62 0.44 -2.24
C GLU A 126 -10.62 -1.00 -1.71
N LEU A 127 -11.13 -1.94 -2.51
CA LEU A 127 -11.17 -3.35 -2.13
C LEU A 127 -9.75 -3.94 -2.00
N ARG A 128 -8.82 -3.57 -2.88
CA ARG A 128 -7.44 -4.05 -2.83
C ARG A 128 -6.75 -3.66 -1.53
N ARG A 129 -6.98 -2.43 -1.03
CA ARG A 129 -6.46 -1.99 0.27
C ARG A 129 -7.01 -2.85 1.41
N LEU A 130 -8.32 -3.07 1.43
CA LEU A 130 -8.97 -3.92 2.45
C LEU A 130 -8.43 -5.35 2.45
N LEU A 131 -8.20 -5.95 1.27
CA LEU A 131 -7.65 -7.30 1.17
C LEU A 131 -6.16 -7.36 1.53
N SER A 132 -5.38 -6.32 1.20
CA SER A 132 -3.97 -6.21 1.58
C SER A 132 -3.76 -6.18 3.09
N ASP A 133 -4.70 -5.60 3.85
CA ASP A 133 -4.66 -5.62 5.32
C ASP A 133 -4.91 -7.02 5.89
N LEU A 134 -5.63 -7.87 5.16
CA LEU A 134 -5.95 -9.23 5.58
C LEU A 134 -4.83 -10.22 5.24
N VAL A 135 -4.29 -10.17 4.02
CA VAL A 135 -3.37 -11.18 3.48
C VAL A 135 -2.18 -10.50 2.79
N SER A 136 -0.95 -10.91 3.15
CA SER A 136 0.22 -10.60 2.32
C SER A 136 0.27 -11.56 1.15
N LEU A 137 0.06 -11.02 -0.04
CA LEU A 137 0.15 -11.77 -1.28
C LEU A 137 1.48 -11.46 -1.96
N SER A 138 2.26 -12.51 -2.24
CA SER A 138 3.43 -12.43 -3.10
C SER A 138 3.38 -13.57 -4.11
N SER A 139 3.73 -13.29 -5.35
CA SER A 139 3.75 -14.28 -6.42
C SER A 139 4.98 -14.08 -7.29
N LEU A 140 5.81 -15.11 -7.41
CA LEU A 140 6.95 -15.12 -8.30
C LEU A 140 6.75 -16.15 -9.41
N SER A 141 6.34 -15.69 -10.59
CA SER A 141 6.36 -16.52 -11.79
C SER A 141 7.40 -15.97 -12.77
N VAL A 142 8.35 -16.82 -13.14
CA VAL A 142 9.45 -16.46 -14.06
C VAL A 142 9.03 -16.69 -15.50
N TYR A 143 8.60 -17.91 -15.84
CA TYR A 143 8.30 -18.28 -17.23
C TYR A 143 6.81 -18.23 -17.59
N ARG A 144 5.92 -18.11 -16.60
CA ARG A 144 4.47 -18.00 -16.81
C ARG A 144 4.03 -16.61 -16.42
N LEU A 145 3.99 -15.69 -17.39
CA LEU A 145 3.42 -14.38 -17.13
C LEU A 145 1.96 -14.53 -16.75
N ARG A 146 1.55 -13.73 -15.77
CA ARG A 146 0.14 -13.49 -15.48
C ARG A 146 -0.37 -12.47 -16.51
N ASN A 147 -1.67 -12.48 -16.75
CA ASN A 147 -2.31 -11.66 -17.78
C ASN A 147 -1.91 -10.19 -17.63
N GLY A 148 -1.64 -9.51 -18.76
CA GLY A 148 -1.21 -8.10 -18.81
C GLY A 148 0.30 -7.85 -18.67
N GLN A 149 1.11 -8.87 -18.41
CA GLN A 149 2.57 -8.77 -18.54
C GLN A 149 2.93 -9.32 -19.92
N ASP A 150 3.38 -8.44 -20.82
CA ASP A 150 3.99 -8.84 -22.08
C ASP A 150 5.52 -8.80 -21.91
N TYR A 151 6.24 -9.80 -22.42
CA TYR A 151 7.72 -9.76 -22.51
C TYR A 151 8.20 -8.72 -23.54
N GLU A 152 7.31 -7.92 -24.10
CA GLU A 152 7.59 -6.94 -25.13
C GLU A 152 7.69 -5.55 -24.52
N ILE A 153 8.91 -5.03 -24.43
CA ILE A 153 9.10 -3.60 -24.19
C ILE A 153 8.94 -2.90 -25.53
N ARG A 154 7.95 -2.00 -25.62
CA ARG A 154 7.77 -1.11 -26.78
C ARG A 154 8.74 0.06 -26.70
N ASP A 155 9.75 0.03 -27.55
CA ASP A 155 10.66 1.16 -27.77
C ASP A 155 10.30 1.91 -29.06
N LYS A 156 10.91 3.09 -29.26
CA LYS A 156 10.80 3.90 -30.50
C LYS A 156 11.23 3.15 -31.77
N HIS A 157 11.85 1.97 -31.65
CA HIS A 157 12.35 1.14 -32.75
C HIS A 157 11.65 -0.22 -32.88
N GLY A 158 10.53 -0.43 -32.18
CA GLY A 158 9.73 -1.66 -32.24
C GLY A 158 9.63 -2.39 -30.90
N ALA A 159 8.91 -3.51 -30.89
CA ALA A 159 8.81 -4.40 -29.74
C ALA A 159 10.07 -5.27 -29.64
N ARG A 160 10.76 -5.24 -28.51
CA ARG A 160 11.86 -6.17 -28.20
C ARG A 160 11.40 -7.16 -27.15
N ALA A 161 11.55 -8.45 -27.45
CA ALA A 161 11.37 -9.52 -26.49
C ALA A 161 12.49 -9.47 -25.44
N VAL A 162 12.14 -9.34 -24.18
CA VAL A 162 13.05 -9.37 -23.04
C VAL A 162 13.06 -10.77 -22.44
N ALA A 163 14.25 -11.24 -22.04
CA ALA A 163 14.35 -12.52 -21.35
C ALA A 163 13.52 -12.49 -20.05
N PRO A 164 12.70 -13.51 -19.76
CA PRO A 164 11.81 -13.51 -18.61
C PRO A 164 12.49 -13.30 -17.25
N VAL A 165 13.70 -13.84 -17.13
CA VAL A 165 14.53 -13.69 -15.93
C VAL A 165 14.96 -12.24 -15.77
N ASP A 166 15.49 -11.63 -16.83
CA ASP A 166 15.97 -10.25 -16.81
C ASP A 166 14.83 -9.26 -16.55
N TYR A 167 13.64 -9.52 -17.11
CA TYR A 167 12.44 -8.76 -16.82
C TYR A 167 12.13 -8.76 -15.31
N ARG A 168 12.12 -9.94 -14.68
CA ARG A 168 11.88 -10.07 -13.23
C ARG A 168 12.99 -9.45 -12.38
N LEU A 169 14.24 -9.62 -12.77
CA LEU A 169 15.36 -8.99 -12.09
C LEU A 169 15.22 -7.46 -12.13
N THR A 170 14.86 -6.91 -13.28
CA THR A 170 14.65 -5.47 -13.46
C THR A 170 13.50 -4.97 -12.58
N GLU A 171 12.38 -5.70 -12.54
CA GLU A 171 11.24 -5.38 -11.67
C GLU A 171 11.63 -5.40 -10.19
N LEU A 172 12.36 -6.42 -9.75
CA LEU A 172 12.85 -6.54 -8.38
C LEU A 172 13.84 -5.42 -8.03
N LEU A 173 14.75 -5.07 -8.93
CA LEU A 173 15.68 -3.95 -8.75
C LEU A 173 14.95 -2.62 -8.62
N ARG A 174 13.89 -2.41 -9.42
CA ARG A 174 13.04 -1.23 -9.32
C ARG A 174 12.32 -1.17 -7.97
N GLY A 175 11.75 -2.29 -7.53
CA GLY A 175 11.13 -2.40 -6.20
C GLY A 175 12.11 -2.10 -5.07
N LEU A 176 13.33 -2.66 -5.14
CA LEU A 176 14.39 -2.40 -4.17
C LEU A 176 14.81 -0.93 -4.16
N THR A 177 14.92 -0.30 -5.33
CA THR A 177 15.26 1.12 -5.45
C THR A 177 14.18 2.00 -4.82
N HIS A 178 12.91 1.72 -5.08
CA HIS A 178 11.80 2.43 -4.44
C HIS A 178 11.81 2.27 -2.92
N TYR A 179 12.06 1.06 -2.43
CA TYR A 179 12.18 0.80 -1.01
C TYR A 179 13.36 1.55 -0.36
N GLN A 180 14.52 1.60 -1.02
CA GLN A 180 15.66 2.39 -0.55
C GLN A 180 15.36 3.89 -0.48
N LEU A 181 14.62 4.41 -1.47
CA LEU A 181 14.19 5.81 -1.47
C LEU A 181 13.24 6.10 -0.31
N ASP A 182 12.28 5.21 -0.05
CA ASP A 182 11.34 5.33 1.07
C ASP A 182 12.07 5.29 2.42
N LEU A 183 13.01 4.35 2.61
CA LEU A 183 13.86 4.31 3.80
C LEU A 183 14.69 5.58 3.99
N SER A 184 15.26 6.12 2.90
CA SER A 184 16.02 7.36 2.97
C SER A 184 15.13 8.54 3.36
N GLN A 185 13.88 8.56 2.93
CA GLN A 185 12.91 9.60 3.29
C GLN A 185 12.54 9.50 4.78
N GLN A 186 12.22 8.30 5.26
CA GLN A 186 11.95 8.06 6.69
C GLN A 186 13.14 8.45 7.58
N ALA A 187 14.38 8.11 7.16
CA ALA A 187 15.58 8.49 7.90
C ALA A 187 15.78 10.01 7.96
N ARG A 188 15.46 10.74 6.88
CA ARG A 188 15.49 12.21 6.87
C ARG A 188 14.46 12.82 7.81
N GLU A 189 13.26 12.25 7.86
CA GLU A 189 12.20 12.71 8.76
C GLU A 189 12.62 12.54 10.22
N VAL A 190 13.17 11.38 10.59
CA VAL A 190 13.73 11.12 11.93
C VAL A 190 14.87 12.09 12.25
N ALA A 191 15.82 12.29 11.34
CA ALA A 191 16.92 13.23 11.54
C ALA A 191 16.43 14.67 11.73
N THR A 192 15.42 15.08 10.96
CA THR A 192 14.81 16.41 11.08
C THR A 192 14.09 16.58 12.42
N SER A 193 13.37 15.56 12.88
CA SER A 193 12.74 15.57 14.21
C SER A 193 13.78 15.68 15.31
N LEU A 194 14.84 14.88 15.25
CA LEU A 194 15.92 14.95 16.24
C LEU A 194 16.60 16.31 16.26
N GLN A 195 16.87 16.91 15.09
CA GLN A 195 17.43 18.27 15.00
C GLN A 195 16.50 19.30 15.66
N LYS A 196 15.18 19.21 15.42
CA LYS A 196 14.19 20.06 16.08
C LYS A 196 14.21 19.88 17.59
N ASP A 197 14.25 18.65 18.08
CA ASP A 197 14.23 18.35 19.51
C ASP A 197 15.49 18.88 20.22
N VAL A 198 16.68 18.67 19.62
CA VAL A 198 17.96 19.17 20.15
C VAL A 198 18.00 20.70 20.16
N LEU A 199 17.55 21.35 19.08
CA LEU A 199 17.45 22.81 19.06
C LEU A 199 16.44 23.29 20.11
N ALA A 200 15.29 22.62 20.25
CA ALA A 200 14.28 22.98 21.23
C ALA A 200 14.71 22.74 22.68
N SER A 201 15.71 21.87 22.94
CA SER A 201 16.28 21.67 24.28
C SER A 201 17.30 22.74 24.70
N ILE A 202 17.83 23.52 23.75
CA ILE A 202 18.69 24.69 24.06
C ILE A 202 17.84 25.85 24.62
N LEU A 203 16.55 25.88 24.31
CA LEU A 203 15.63 26.89 24.82
C LEU A 203 15.28 26.59 26.28
N TYR A 204 15.34 27.63 27.13
CA TYR A 204 14.87 27.64 28.53
C TYR A 204 13.67 26.72 28.74
N SER A 205 13.87 25.73 29.58
CA SER A 205 12.84 24.80 30.01
C SER A 205 12.26 25.25 31.37
N LYS A 206 11.14 24.64 31.78
CA LYS A 206 10.54 24.91 33.09
C LYS A 206 11.39 24.43 34.27
N GLU A 207 12.49 23.73 34.01
CA GLU A 207 13.38 23.14 35.03
C GLU A 207 14.60 24.04 35.32
N ASP A 208 14.90 25.02 34.45
CA ASP A 208 16.07 25.91 34.55
C ASP A 208 15.85 27.12 35.48
N VAL A 209 14.98 26.99 36.49
CA VAL A 209 14.40 28.10 37.28
C VAL A 209 15.39 28.75 38.26
N GLU A 210 16.58 28.19 38.45
CA GLU A 210 17.51 28.65 39.48
C GLU A 210 18.82 29.19 38.90
N THR A 211 18.83 30.44 38.46
CA THR A 211 20.04 31.29 38.55
C THR A 211 19.69 32.76 38.31
N LYS A 212 20.01 33.62 39.28
CA LYS A 212 19.88 35.08 39.16
C LYS A 212 21.18 35.70 38.68
N GLY A 213 21.07 36.52 37.63
CA GLY A 213 21.84 37.74 37.45
C GLY A 213 22.98 37.69 36.43
N TYR A 214 22.90 38.53 35.40
CA TYR A 214 23.84 39.60 35.07
C TYR A 214 23.09 40.63 34.21
N ALA A 215 23.29 41.92 34.45
CA ALA A 215 22.69 42.98 33.66
C ALA A 215 23.32 43.01 32.25
N LEU A 216 22.61 42.41 31.30
CA LEU A 216 22.88 42.51 29.87
C LEU A 216 21.84 43.44 29.25
N ASP A 217 22.25 44.26 28.29
CA ASP A 217 21.36 45.06 27.45
C ASP A 217 20.51 44.09 26.59
N PHE A 218 19.37 43.66 27.13
CA PHE A 218 18.49 42.66 26.54
C PHE A 218 17.33 43.33 25.83
N ASP A 219 17.29 43.20 24.50
CA ASP A 219 16.14 43.60 23.68
C ASP A 219 15.32 42.35 23.33
N LYS A 220 14.19 42.22 24.02
CA LYS A 220 13.23 41.13 23.90
C LYS A 220 12.78 40.86 22.46
N ASP A 221 12.45 41.92 21.72
CA ASP A 221 11.89 41.80 20.38
C ASP A 221 12.98 41.43 19.37
N LYS A 222 14.19 41.97 19.56
CA LYS A 222 15.36 41.63 18.76
C LYS A 222 15.80 40.18 18.99
N GLU A 223 15.83 39.68 20.22
CA GLU A 223 16.20 38.30 20.52
C GLU A 223 15.17 37.31 19.96
N LYS A 224 13.88 37.60 20.14
CA LYS A 224 12.79 36.79 19.58
C LYS A 224 12.87 36.70 18.05
N SER A 225 13.05 37.83 17.36
CA SER A 225 13.16 37.83 15.90
C SER A 225 14.39 37.06 15.41
N SER A 226 15.51 37.16 16.13
CA SER A 226 16.76 36.46 15.83
C SER A 226 16.61 34.94 16.00
N LEU A 227 16.01 34.48 17.10
CA LEU A 227 15.72 33.06 17.33
C LEU A 227 14.72 32.50 16.31
N ILE A 228 13.65 33.23 16.00
CA ILE A 228 12.70 32.79 14.95
C ILE A 228 13.42 32.68 13.59
N SER A 229 14.29 33.65 13.25
CA SER A 229 15.07 33.62 12.01
C SER A 229 16.02 32.42 11.96
N ALA A 230 16.78 32.17 13.04
CA ALA A 230 17.72 31.05 13.12
C ALA A 230 17.01 29.69 13.00
N TYR A 231 15.90 29.49 13.74
CA TYR A 231 15.13 28.24 13.68
C TYR A 231 14.39 28.08 12.34
N SER A 232 14.01 29.18 11.69
CA SER A 232 13.44 29.15 10.34
C SER A 232 14.47 28.80 9.27
N GLN A 233 15.72 29.29 9.39
CA GLN A 233 16.80 28.93 8.47
C GLN A 233 17.17 27.44 8.56
N LEU A 234 16.98 26.83 9.72
CA LEU A 234 17.23 25.41 9.96
C LEU A 234 16.02 24.51 9.63
N ASN A 235 14.94 25.06 9.05
CA ASN A 235 13.65 24.35 8.84
C ASN A 235 13.10 23.67 10.11
N ALA A 236 13.48 24.17 11.28
CA ALA A 236 13.10 23.64 12.57
C ALA A 236 11.92 24.38 13.21
N ILE A 237 11.32 25.35 12.50
CA ILE A 237 10.23 26.18 13.02
C ILE A 237 8.87 25.49 12.87
N ASP A 238 8.16 25.29 13.98
CA ASP A 238 6.76 24.91 14.02
C ASP A 238 6.00 25.69 15.12
N SER A 239 4.72 25.37 15.29
CA SER A 239 3.87 26.06 16.28
C SER A 239 4.31 25.82 17.72
N ASP A 240 4.90 24.67 18.04
CA ASP A 240 5.38 24.36 19.39
C ASP A 240 6.72 25.03 19.69
N VAL A 241 7.66 24.98 18.73
CA VAL A 241 8.94 25.69 18.81
C VAL A 241 8.73 27.19 18.96
N ARG A 242 7.79 27.79 18.22
CA ARG A 242 7.41 29.22 18.42
C ARG A 242 6.91 29.50 19.83
N ARG A 243 6.15 28.58 20.44
CA ARG A 243 5.67 28.72 21.82
C ARG A 243 6.84 28.65 22.80
N ARG A 244 7.79 27.74 22.60
CA ARG A 244 9.01 27.63 23.42
C ARG A 244 9.90 28.86 23.30
N ILE A 245 10.13 29.40 22.09
CA ILE A 245 10.90 30.63 21.89
C ILE A 245 10.25 31.81 22.63
N ASN A 246 8.92 31.96 22.55
CA ASN A 246 8.22 33.02 23.29
C ASN A 246 8.40 32.87 24.81
N PHE A 247 8.27 31.64 25.33
CA PHE A 247 8.48 31.37 26.75
C PHE A 247 9.93 31.67 27.19
N HIS A 248 10.91 31.26 26.39
CA HIS A 248 12.33 31.49 26.61
C HIS A 248 12.66 32.99 26.71
N VAL A 249 12.24 33.77 25.71
CA VAL A 249 12.47 35.22 25.66
C VAL A 249 11.77 35.95 26.82
N MET A 250 10.54 35.54 27.18
CA MET A 250 9.85 36.10 28.33
C MET A 250 10.58 35.83 29.66
N LYS A 251 11.16 34.65 29.82
CA LYS A 251 11.91 34.30 31.04
C LYS A 251 13.22 35.07 31.18
N ILE A 252 13.91 35.32 30.07
CA ILE A 252 15.11 36.16 30.07
C ILE A 252 14.73 37.61 30.44
N ASP A 253 13.64 38.14 29.88
CA ASP A 253 13.11 39.47 30.21
C ASP A 253 12.80 39.64 31.72
N GLU A 254 12.16 38.63 32.32
CA GLU A 254 11.84 38.57 33.75
C GLU A 254 13.07 38.45 34.68
N THR A 255 14.22 37.99 34.15
CA THR A 255 15.44 37.78 34.94
C THR A 255 16.47 38.90 34.77
N VAL A 256 16.38 39.67 33.69
CA VAL A 256 17.22 40.84 33.40
C VAL A 256 16.64 42.14 33.99
N THR A 257 15.31 42.20 34.21
CA THR A 257 14.62 43.30 34.92
C THR A 257 14.70 43.14 36.43
#